data_AF-A0A0A1XEQ8-F1
#
_entry.id   AF-A0A0A1XEQ8-F1
#
_cell.length_a   1.000
_cell.length_b   1.000
_cell.length_c   1.000
_cell.angle_alpha   90.00
_cell.angle_beta   90.00
_cell.angle_gamma   90.00
#
_symmetry.space_group_name_H-M   'P 1'
#
loop_
_entity.id
_entity.type
_entity.pdbx_description
1 polymer ?
#
loop_
_entity_poly.entity_id
_entity_poly.type
_entity_poly.pdbx_seq_one_letter_code
_entity_poly.pdbx_strand_id
1 'polypeptide(L)'
;MSAAMGNYDSDSKKSTALGSCMSALKWIPVIFIAAVIAWSYYAYVVQLCLLSIDNVFEQIVFLIFYHIICGLFFWSYWNTIFTPVGTVPPNWRIPETDIEHIFHADTQDQQKRILENFAKTLPVTNRTLNGSVRFCEKCKIIKPDRAHHCSVCGACVLKMDHHCPWVNNCVNFTNYKYFVLFLGYALLYCLYVALTSLEYFIRFWRGNLDGGMGRFHIVFLFFVSIMFAISLVSLFGYHVYLTLMNRTTLEAFRAPIFRIGGPDKNGYNLGKYANFQEVFGDNWKLWFLPVYTSVGDGLTYTTQKQHQMQSYDSMGDTTQRTSQHELLREDDTLPLNMTGAAVGSVSAASTATVKSDGTGVNGMISIIPVQPAQSVETTTATDLEVVVVPTLDTANGNVIINMRELESSNDEQQQQLDNNQNV
;
A
#
# COMPACT_ATOMS: atom_id res chain seq x y z
N MET A 1 23.19 -22.42 3.31
CA MET A 1 24.45 -21.64 3.30
C MET A 1 24.17 -20.33 4.02
N SER A 2 24.68 -20.23 5.24
CA SER A 2 24.48 -19.13 6.18
C SER A 2 25.57 -18.09 5.94
N ALA A 3 25.24 -16.96 5.32
CA ALA A 3 26.16 -15.84 5.16
C ALA A 3 25.85 -14.81 6.24
N ALA A 4 26.87 -14.55 7.06
CA ALA A 4 26.86 -13.64 8.20
C ALA A 4 26.34 -12.25 7.81
N MET A 5 25.19 -11.88 8.37
CA MET A 5 24.71 -10.49 8.41
C MET A 5 25.55 -9.75 9.45
N GLY A 6 26.56 -9.02 8.98
CA GLY A 6 27.37 -8.11 9.80
C GLY A 6 26.51 -6.99 10.36
N ASN A 7 26.20 -7.08 11.65
CA ASN A 7 25.53 -6.06 12.43
C ASN A 7 26.56 -5.01 12.88
N TYR A 8 26.89 -4.04 12.01
CA TYR A 8 27.80 -2.95 12.33
C TYR A 8 27.05 -1.61 12.32
N ASP A 9 26.30 -1.41 13.42
CA ASP A 9 25.95 -0.10 13.98
C ASP A 9 25.73 -0.24 15.51
N SER A 10 26.68 -0.91 16.18
CA SER A 10 26.73 -1.05 17.64
C SER A 10 27.59 0.00 18.35
N ASP A 11 28.30 0.87 17.64
CA ASP A 11 29.37 1.69 18.24
C ASP A 11 28.94 3.04 18.86
N SER A 12 27.69 3.16 19.34
CA SER A 12 27.40 4.12 20.43
C SER A 12 26.18 3.83 21.30
N LYS A 13 25.60 2.62 21.28
CA LYS A 13 24.65 2.25 22.34
C LYS A 13 25.43 1.73 23.54
N LYS A 14 25.97 2.66 24.34
CA LYS A 14 26.14 2.38 25.78
C LYS A 14 24.78 1.88 26.27
N SER A 15 24.68 0.61 26.66
CA SER A 15 23.45 0.03 27.20
C SER A 15 23.20 0.64 28.58
N THR A 16 22.75 1.88 28.61
CA THR A 16 22.23 2.50 29.81
C THR A 16 20.92 1.81 30.17
N ALA A 17 20.62 1.67 31.47
CA ALA A 17 19.34 1.14 31.92
C ALA A 17 18.15 1.88 31.26
N LEU A 18 18.34 3.15 30.90
CA LEU A 18 17.40 3.98 30.14
C LEU A 18 17.15 3.44 28.71
N GLY A 19 18.18 2.99 28.00
CA GLY A 19 18.04 2.38 26.67
C GLY A 19 17.25 1.07 26.69
N SER A 20 17.46 0.24 27.71
CA SER A 20 16.67 -0.99 27.91
C SER A 20 15.22 -0.69 28.28
N CYS A 21 14.98 0.30 29.14
CA CYS A 21 13.63 0.77 29.49
C CYS A 21 12.86 1.27 28.25
N MET A 22 13.48 2.12 27.43
CA MET A 22 12.88 2.60 26.19
C MET A 22 12.59 1.49 25.19
N SER A 23 13.42 0.44 25.14
CA SER A 23 13.17 -0.73 24.30
C SER A 23 11.96 -1.55 24.78
N ALA A 24 11.72 -1.62 26.10
CA ALA A 24 10.56 -2.29 26.66
C ALA A 24 9.26 -1.51 26.39
N LEU A 25 9.29 -0.17 26.49
CA LEU A 25 8.11 0.68 26.23
C LEU A 25 7.56 0.52 24.82
N LYS A 26 8.41 0.25 23.82
CA LYS A 26 7.98 0.01 22.43
C LYS A 26 7.10 -1.23 22.25
N TRP A 27 7.15 -2.18 23.18
CA TRP A 27 6.32 -3.39 23.15
C TRP A 27 4.94 -3.19 23.76
N ILE A 28 4.67 -2.08 24.46
CA ILE A 28 3.38 -1.82 25.11
C ILE A 28 2.19 -1.96 24.13
N PRO A 29 2.20 -1.37 22.92
CA PRO A 29 1.08 -1.53 21.99
C PRO A 29 0.85 -2.98 21.57
N VAL A 30 1.92 -3.75 21.36
CA VAL A 30 1.83 -5.17 20.98
C VAL A 30 1.27 -6.01 22.13
N ILE A 31 1.74 -5.77 23.35
CA ILE A 31 1.24 -6.45 24.56
C ILE A 31 -0.23 -6.12 24.78
N PHE A 32 -0.62 -4.86 24.59
CA PHE A 32 -2.02 -4.44 24.69
C PHE A 32 -2.91 -5.18 23.69
N ILE A 33 -2.52 -5.24 22.41
CA ILE A 33 -3.28 -5.98 21.40
C ILE A 33 -3.33 -7.47 21.74
N ALA A 34 -2.21 -8.08 22.15
CA ALA A 34 -2.18 -9.48 22.56
C ALA A 34 -3.12 -9.77 23.74
N ALA A 35 -3.18 -8.88 24.73
CA ALA A 35 -4.09 -8.99 25.87
C ALA A 35 -5.56 -8.88 25.45
N VAL A 36 -5.90 -7.94 24.56
CA VAL A 36 -7.26 -7.80 24.00
C VAL A 36 -7.66 -9.06 23.23
N ILE A 37 -6.76 -9.62 22.42
CA ILE A 37 -7.07 -10.85 21.66
C ILE A 37 -7.26 -12.03 22.63
N ALA A 38 -6.38 -12.21 23.62
CA ALA A 38 -6.49 -13.28 24.61
C ALA A 38 -7.80 -13.19 25.42
N TRP A 39 -8.17 -11.99 25.86
CA TRP A 39 -9.46 -11.75 26.51
C TRP A 39 -10.63 -12.04 25.57
N SER A 40 -10.57 -11.61 24.32
CA SER A 40 -11.64 -11.85 23.34
C SER A 40 -11.80 -13.33 23.02
N TYR A 41 -10.71 -14.12 23.05
CA TYR A 41 -10.75 -15.57 22.93
C TYR A 41 -11.50 -16.20 24.09
N TYR A 42 -11.18 -15.82 25.32
CA TYR A 42 -11.93 -16.27 26.50
C TYR A 42 -13.41 -15.89 26.43
N ALA A 43 -13.71 -14.61 26.09
CA ALA A 43 -15.08 -14.13 26.00
C ALA A 43 -15.87 -14.84 24.90
N TYR A 44 -15.28 -15.06 23.73
CA TYR A 44 -15.95 -15.72 22.61
C TYR A 44 -16.10 -17.22 22.84
N VAL A 45 -15.00 -17.93 23.13
CA VAL A 45 -15.02 -19.39 23.26
C VAL A 45 -15.77 -19.80 24.52
N VAL A 46 -15.38 -19.27 25.69
CA VAL A 46 -15.94 -19.74 26.96
C VAL A 46 -17.29 -19.09 27.23
N GLN A 47 -17.34 -17.76 27.30
CA GLN A 47 -18.56 -17.08 27.76
C GLN A 47 -19.69 -17.14 26.74
N LEU A 48 -19.40 -16.92 25.46
CA LEU A 48 -20.40 -17.02 24.41
C LEU A 48 -20.64 -18.49 24.03
N CYS A 49 -19.69 -19.14 23.35
CA CYS A 49 -19.92 -20.46 22.74
C CYS A 49 -20.19 -21.60 23.73
N LEU A 50 -19.45 -21.71 24.84
CA LEU A 50 -19.61 -22.85 25.76
C LEU A 50 -20.71 -22.64 26.82
N LEU A 51 -20.94 -21.39 27.26
CA LEU A 51 -21.82 -21.10 28.39
C LEU A 51 -23.17 -20.48 27.98
N SER A 52 -23.28 -19.86 26.80
CA SER A 52 -24.50 -19.13 26.39
C SER A 52 -25.23 -19.77 25.20
N ILE A 53 -24.56 -20.59 24.40
CA ILE A 53 -25.17 -21.27 23.25
C ILE A 53 -25.65 -22.66 23.67
N ASP A 54 -26.96 -22.90 23.66
CA ASP A 54 -27.53 -24.21 23.99
C ASP A 54 -27.46 -25.20 22.81
N ASN A 55 -27.47 -24.68 21.58
CA ASN A 55 -27.48 -25.50 20.37
C ASN A 55 -26.07 -26.00 20.02
N VAL A 56 -25.83 -27.29 20.24
CA VAL A 56 -24.54 -27.95 19.97
C VAL A 56 -24.09 -27.79 18.51
N PHE A 57 -25.00 -27.83 17.54
CA PHE A 57 -24.64 -27.66 16.14
C PHE A 57 -24.12 -26.24 15.86
N GLU A 58 -24.82 -25.22 16.37
CA GLU A 58 -24.40 -23.82 16.27
C GLU A 58 -23.05 -23.60 16.94
N GLN A 59 -22.86 -24.14 18.14
CA GLN A 59 -21.61 -24.07 18.89
C GLN A 59 -20.43 -24.66 18.09
N ILE A 60 -20.59 -25.85 17.50
CA ILE A 60 -19.52 -26.49 16.70
C ILE A 60 -19.18 -25.63 15.48
N VAL A 61 -20.20 -25.17 14.75
CA VAL A 61 -20.00 -24.34 13.56
C VAL A 61 -19.28 -23.05 13.93
N PHE A 62 -19.72 -22.37 14.99
CA PHE A 62 -19.10 -21.12 15.43
C PHE A 62 -17.65 -21.31 15.84
N LEU A 63 -17.36 -22.36 16.62
CA LEU A 63 -15.99 -22.64 17.05
C LEU A 63 -15.06 -22.99 15.89
N ILE A 64 -15.49 -23.76 14.89
CA ILE A 64 -14.65 -24.13 13.74
C ILE A 64 -14.24 -22.88 12.95
N PHE A 65 -15.20 -22.07 12.52
CA PHE A 65 -14.90 -20.87 11.74
C PHE A 65 -14.11 -19.84 12.55
N TYR A 66 -14.46 -19.67 13.83
CA TYR A 66 -13.72 -18.80 14.74
C TYR A 66 -12.24 -19.18 14.80
N HIS A 67 -11.90 -20.46 15.01
CA HIS A 67 -10.51 -20.90 15.15
C HIS A 67 -9.72 -20.78 13.84
N ILE A 68 -10.35 -21.00 12.68
CA ILE A 68 -9.71 -20.80 11.38
C ILE A 68 -9.33 -19.33 11.19
N ILE A 69 -10.28 -18.42 11.41
CA ILE A 69 -10.06 -16.98 11.26
C ILE A 69 -9.04 -16.48 12.28
N CYS A 70 -9.19 -16.90 13.54
CA CYS A 70 -8.27 -16.57 14.63
C CYS A 70 -6.85 -17.05 14.35
N GLY A 71 -6.69 -18.28 13.84
CA GLY A 71 -5.39 -18.83 13.45
C GLY A 71 -4.70 -18.04 12.34
N LEU A 72 -5.44 -17.68 11.28
CA LEU A 72 -4.92 -16.85 10.18
C LEU A 72 -4.57 -15.42 10.64
N PHE A 73 -5.40 -14.86 11.52
CA PHE A 73 -5.15 -13.56 12.13
C PHE A 73 -3.87 -13.57 12.98
N PHE A 74 -3.70 -14.54 13.86
CA PHE A 74 -2.47 -14.66 14.66
C PHE A 74 -1.23 -14.93 13.80
N TRP A 75 -1.35 -15.81 12.79
CA TRP A 75 -0.22 -16.13 11.91
C TRP A 75 0.25 -14.90 11.12
N SER A 76 -0.69 -14.13 10.56
CA SER A 76 -0.37 -12.88 9.85
C SER A 76 0.17 -11.79 10.78
N TYR A 77 -0.39 -11.63 11.98
CA TYR A 77 0.12 -10.68 12.97
C TYR A 77 1.54 -11.02 13.42
N TRP A 78 1.79 -12.30 13.73
CA TRP A 78 3.11 -12.81 14.10
C TRP A 78 4.15 -12.51 13.01
N ASN A 79 3.86 -12.86 11.76
CA ASN A 79 4.79 -12.60 10.67
C ASN A 79 5.01 -11.10 10.43
N THR A 80 4.01 -10.25 10.66
CA THR A 80 4.17 -8.79 10.55
C THR A 80 5.13 -8.24 11.61
N ILE A 81 5.03 -8.73 12.85
CA ILE A 81 5.90 -8.33 13.97
C ILE A 81 7.32 -8.86 13.78
N PHE A 82 7.47 -10.16 13.55
CA PHE A 82 8.75 -10.85 13.70
C PHE A 82 9.53 -11.02 12.39
N THR A 83 8.96 -10.69 11.24
CA THR A 83 9.75 -10.61 10.00
C THR A 83 10.74 -9.46 10.10
N PRO A 84 12.05 -9.73 9.93
CA PRO A 84 13.07 -8.68 9.96
C PRO A 84 12.80 -7.57 8.95
N VAL A 85 13.12 -6.34 9.32
CA VAL A 85 13.04 -5.19 8.42
C VAL A 85 14.00 -5.40 7.24
N GLY A 86 13.51 -5.26 6.01
CA GLY A 86 14.37 -5.24 4.83
C GLY A 86 15.25 -3.99 4.85
N THR A 87 16.54 -4.16 5.15
CA THR A 87 17.52 -3.06 5.17
C THR A 87 18.34 -3.01 3.88
N VAL A 88 18.91 -1.84 3.60
CA VAL A 88 19.76 -1.68 2.42
C VAL A 88 21.09 -2.43 2.62
N PRO A 89 21.54 -3.24 1.64
CA PRO A 89 22.80 -3.96 1.72
C PRO A 89 24.05 -3.05 1.83
N PRO A 90 25.15 -3.53 2.45
CA PRO A 90 26.34 -2.70 2.70
C PRO A 90 27.04 -2.15 1.45
N ASN A 91 26.91 -2.80 0.28
CA ASN A 91 27.53 -2.32 -0.97
C ASN A 91 26.91 -1.03 -1.53
N TRP A 92 25.80 -0.55 -0.94
CA TRP A 92 25.21 0.76 -1.22
C TRP A 92 25.76 1.88 -0.32
N ARG A 93 26.62 1.53 0.65
CA ARG A 93 27.30 2.48 1.53
C ARG A 93 28.43 3.16 0.76
N ILE A 94 28.51 4.47 0.93
CA ILE A 94 29.55 5.28 0.33
C ILE A 94 30.85 5.01 1.13
N PRO A 95 32.00 4.79 0.45
CA PRO A 95 33.30 4.66 1.10
C PRO A 95 33.61 5.86 2.01
N GLU A 96 34.33 5.62 3.10
CA GLU A 96 34.61 6.65 4.10
C GLU A 96 35.41 7.85 3.53
N THR A 97 36.32 7.59 2.59
CA THR A 97 37.04 8.63 1.84
C THR A 97 36.10 9.59 1.12
N ASP A 98 35.07 9.05 0.45
CA ASP A 98 34.11 9.85 -0.30
C ASP A 98 33.11 10.56 0.62
N ILE A 99 32.86 10.00 1.80
CA ILE A 99 32.04 10.63 2.84
C ILE A 99 32.68 11.91 3.36
N GLU A 100 33.98 11.90 3.65
CA GLU A 100 34.71 13.12 4.03
C GLU A 100 34.57 14.19 2.94
N HIS A 101 34.77 13.82 1.67
CA HIS A 101 34.58 14.75 0.55
C HIS A 101 33.15 15.29 0.41
N ILE A 102 32.12 14.50 0.77
CA ILE A 102 30.72 14.95 0.78
C ILE A 102 30.47 15.97 1.90
N PHE A 103 31.03 15.75 3.09
CA PHE A 103 30.86 16.66 4.23
C PHE A 103 31.73 17.92 4.14
N HIS A 104 32.85 17.84 3.42
CA HIS A 104 33.74 18.97 3.14
C HIS A 104 33.44 19.70 1.83
N ALA A 105 32.35 19.35 1.12
CA ALA A 105 31.98 20.05 -0.09
C ALA A 105 31.52 21.49 0.23
N ASP A 106 32.20 22.48 -0.34
CA ASP A 106 31.90 23.91 -0.10
C ASP A 106 30.59 24.35 -0.76
N THR A 107 30.11 23.59 -1.75
CA THR A 107 28.89 23.91 -2.52
C THR A 107 27.98 22.70 -2.70
N GLN A 108 26.67 22.96 -2.80
CA GLN A 108 25.68 21.92 -3.08
C GLN A 108 25.91 21.23 -4.44
N ASP A 109 26.45 21.96 -5.43
CA ASP A 109 26.75 21.40 -6.75
C ASP A 109 27.92 20.41 -6.70
N GLN A 110 28.95 20.69 -5.89
CA GLN A 110 30.05 19.75 -5.66
C GLN A 110 29.53 18.47 -4.98
N GLN A 111 28.72 18.62 -3.94
CA GLN A 111 28.10 17.48 -3.26
C GLN A 111 27.25 16.64 -4.23
N LYS A 112 26.43 17.30 -5.07
CA LYS A 112 25.60 16.63 -6.08
C LYS A 112 26.44 15.86 -7.09
N ARG A 113 27.57 16.40 -7.54
CA ARG A 113 28.50 15.72 -8.47
C ARG A 113 29.11 14.46 -7.86
N ILE A 114 29.54 14.53 -6.60
CA ILE A 114 30.11 13.36 -5.89
C ILE A 114 29.06 12.25 -5.78
N LEU A 115 27.85 12.61 -5.33
CA LEU A 115 26.74 11.65 -5.20
C LEU A 115 26.33 11.06 -6.56
N GLU A 116 26.26 11.85 -7.63
CA GLU A 116 25.96 11.36 -8.98
C GLU A 116 27.05 10.43 -9.52
N ASN A 117 28.33 10.67 -9.20
CA ASN A 117 29.41 9.77 -9.61
C ASN A 117 29.28 8.38 -8.98
N PHE A 118 28.97 8.31 -7.69
CA PHE A 118 28.74 7.04 -7.01
C PHE A 118 27.45 6.36 -7.51
N ALA A 119 26.40 7.13 -7.77
CA ALA A 119 25.11 6.60 -8.24
C ALA A 119 25.15 6.00 -9.66
N LYS A 120 26.15 6.30 -10.49
CA LYS A 120 26.26 5.77 -11.87
C LYS A 120 26.32 4.24 -11.92
N THR A 121 26.85 3.60 -10.89
CA THR A 121 26.96 2.13 -10.81
C THR A 121 25.75 1.48 -10.16
N LEU A 122 24.77 2.27 -9.71
CA LEU A 122 23.60 1.80 -8.98
C LEU A 122 22.32 2.00 -9.80
N PRO A 123 21.33 1.08 -9.68
CA PRO A 123 20.07 1.17 -10.40
C PRO A 123 19.11 2.16 -9.71
N VAL A 124 19.48 3.45 -9.63
CA VAL A 124 18.68 4.49 -8.97
C VAL A 124 18.07 5.48 -9.95
N THR A 125 16.75 5.48 -10.02
CA THR A 125 15.99 6.38 -10.89
C THR A 125 15.39 7.55 -10.13
N ASN A 126 15.07 7.39 -8.84
CA ASN A 126 14.47 8.46 -8.06
C ASN A 126 15.49 9.54 -7.68
N ARG A 127 14.99 10.76 -7.54
CA ARG A 127 15.74 11.96 -7.15
C ARG A 127 15.01 12.71 -6.03
N THR A 128 15.71 13.63 -5.41
CA THR A 128 15.15 14.64 -4.49
C THR A 128 14.43 15.74 -5.28
N LEU A 129 13.81 16.71 -4.59
CA LEU A 129 13.14 17.84 -5.25
C LEU A 129 14.11 18.71 -6.07
N ASN A 130 15.35 18.86 -5.63
CA ASN A 130 16.38 19.61 -6.36
C ASN A 130 17.12 18.74 -7.41
N GLY A 131 16.57 17.57 -7.72
CA GLY A 131 17.11 16.65 -8.71
C GLY A 131 18.44 16.00 -8.32
N SER A 132 18.82 16.00 -7.03
CA SER A 132 20.00 15.29 -6.54
C SER A 132 19.69 13.81 -6.25
N VAL A 133 20.74 12.99 -6.20
CA VAL A 133 20.62 11.59 -5.76
C VAL A 133 20.15 11.55 -4.31
N ARG A 134 19.25 10.60 -4.01
CA ARG A 134 18.71 10.42 -2.66
C ARG A 134 19.78 9.80 -1.75
N PHE A 135 20.41 10.61 -0.91
CA PHE A 135 21.41 10.17 0.07
C PHE A 135 20.81 10.07 1.49
N CYS A 136 21.35 9.19 2.33
CA CYS A 136 21.09 9.14 3.77
C CYS A 136 22.34 9.54 4.55
N GLU A 137 22.33 10.70 5.18
CA GLU A 137 23.44 11.18 6.01
C GLU A 137 23.69 10.34 7.27
N LYS A 138 22.65 9.69 7.82
CA LYS A 138 22.78 8.86 9.02
C LYS A 138 23.43 7.52 8.71
N CYS A 139 22.90 6.83 7.70
CA CYS A 139 23.41 5.52 7.29
C CYS A 139 24.61 5.58 6.34
N LYS A 140 24.94 6.77 5.81
CA LYS A 140 26.02 6.98 4.81
C LYS A 140 25.82 6.16 3.53
N ILE A 141 24.58 5.98 3.09
CA ILE A 141 24.23 5.19 1.90
C ILE A 141 23.53 6.04 0.83
N ILE A 142 23.66 5.65 -0.43
CA ILE A 142 22.68 6.02 -1.45
C ILE A 142 21.41 5.22 -1.21
N LYS A 143 20.26 5.88 -1.18
CA LYS A 143 18.97 5.23 -0.96
C LYS A 143 18.55 4.55 -2.27
N PRO A 144 18.29 3.23 -2.27
CA PRO A 144 17.56 2.59 -3.36
C PRO A 144 16.23 3.30 -3.62
N ASP A 145 15.70 3.08 -4.81
CA ASP A 145 14.37 3.57 -5.16
C ASP A 145 13.35 3.07 -4.13
N ARG A 146 12.39 3.93 -3.76
CA ARG A 146 11.36 3.64 -2.73
C ARG A 146 11.88 3.34 -1.30
N ALA A 147 13.19 3.37 -1.05
CA ALA A 147 13.73 3.21 0.31
C ALA A 147 13.71 4.53 1.10
N HIS A 148 13.47 4.47 2.41
CA HIS A 148 13.48 5.63 3.30
C HIS A 148 14.15 5.31 4.64
N HIS A 149 14.71 6.31 5.32
CA HIS A 149 15.31 6.14 6.64
C HIS A 149 14.22 6.19 7.72
N CYS A 150 14.09 5.15 8.52
CA CYS A 150 13.23 5.15 9.69
C CYS A 150 14.08 5.46 10.93
N SER A 151 13.80 6.57 11.61
CA SER A 151 14.51 6.96 12.84
C SER A 151 14.27 5.99 14.01
N VAL A 152 13.10 5.35 14.06
CA VAL A 152 12.75 4.40 15.14
C VAL A 152 13.50 3.08 14.99
N CYS A 153 13.63 2.59 13.74
CA CYS A 153 14.43 1.41 13.41
C CYS A 153 15.93 1.72 13.36
N GLY A 154 16.31 2.98 13.11
CA GLY A 154 17.71 3.41 12.99
C GLY A 154 18.39 3.00 11.68
N ALA A 155 17.62 2.67 10.64
CA ALA A 155 18.15 2.15 9.38
C ALA A 155 17.37 2.67 8.16
N CYS A 156 17.97 2.57 6.98
CA CYS A 156 17.26 2.70 5.72
C CYS A 156 16.52 1.40 5.39
N VAL A 157 15.23 1.54 5.14
CA VAL A 157 14.25 0.47 4.98
C VAL A 157 13.80 0.40 3.52
N LEU A 158 13.87 -0.78 2.92
CA LEU A 158 13.48 -1.07 1.53
C LEU A 158 11.96 -0.98 1.37
N LYS A 159 11.48 -0.31 0.31
CA LYS A 159 10.04 -0.04 0.07
C LYS A 159 9.29 0.38 1.35
N MET A 160 9.87 1.32 2.10
CA MET A 160 9.30 1.72 3.39
C MET A 160 7.88 2.24 3.20
N ASP A 161 6.93 1.64 3.88
CA ASP A 161 5.55 2.12 3.92
C ASP A 161 5.35 3.04 5.12
N HIS A 162 5.53 2.51 6.32
CA HIS A 162 5.50 3.28 7.57
C HIS A 162 6.16 2.51 8.71
N HIS A 163 6.38 3.18 9.83
CA HIS A 163 6.70 2.53 11.10
C HIS A 163 5.39 2.35 11.87
N CYS A 164 5.07 1.12 12.28
CA CYS A 164 3.80 0.80 12.91
C CYS A 164 4.02 0.40 14.37
N PRO A 165 3.60 1.25 15.35
CA PRO A 165 3.74 0.95 16.77
C PRO A 165 2.99 -0.32 17.18
N TRP A 166 1.85 -0.62 16.56
CA TRP A 166 0.99 -1.77 16.87
C TRP A 166 1.61 -3.14 16.56
N VAL A 167 2.68 -3.16 15.76
CA VAL A 167 3.47 -4.37 15.47
C VAL A 167 4.92 -4.21 15.93
N ASN A 168 5.26 -3.08 16.59
CA ASN A 168 6.62 -2.71 16.99
C ASN A 168 7.67 -2.95 15.88
N ASN A 169 7.30 -2.67 14.63
CA ASN A 169 8.12 -2.97 13.47
C ASN A 169 7.82 -2.00 12.32
N CYS A 170 8.76 -1.91 11.37
CA CYS A 170 8.53 -1.19 10.12
C CYS A 170 7.78 -2.06 9.13
N VAL A 171 6.71 -1.51 8.55
CA VAL A 171 6.00 -2.11 7.42
C VAL A 171 6.74 -1.69 6.14
N ASN A 172 7.26 -2.69 5.42
CA ASN A 172 8.24 -2.52 4.36
C ASN A 172 8.20 -3.68 3.36
N PHE A 173 9.11 -3.70 2.39
CA PHE A 173 9.18 -4.73 1.35
C PHE A 173 9.04 -6.18 1.88
N THR A 174 9.72 -6.52 2.99
CA THR A 174 9.79 -7.92 3.47
C THR A 174 8.52 -8.41 4.17
N ASN A 175 7.69 -7.49 4.68
CA ASN A 175 6.50 -7.84 5.49
C ASN A 175 5.20 -7.17 5.03
N TYR A 176 5.20 -6.40 3.93
CA TYR A 176 4.01 -5.69 3.46
C TYR A 176 2.82 -6.62 3.20
N LYS A 177 3.05 -7.76 2.54
CA LYS A 177 2.02 -8.78 2.33
C LYS A 177 1.40 -9.25 3.64
N TYR A 178 2.25 -9.52 4.65
CA TYR A 178 1.79 -9.97 5.97
C TYR A 178 0.94 -8.90 6.65
N PHE A 179 1.34 -7.64 6.53
CA PHE A 179 0.58 -6.52 7.09
C PHE A 179 -0.80 -6.39 6.43
N VAL A 180 -0.90 -6.48 5.10
CA VAL A 180 -2.21 -6.42 4.40
C VAL A 180 -3.09 -7.61 4.80
N LEU A 181 -2.53 -8.82 4.90
CA LEU A 181 -3.25 -10.00 5.39
C LEU A 181 -3.68 -9.85 6.86
N PHE A 182 -2.82 -9.31 7.71
CA PHE A 182 -3.13 -9.01 9.10
C PHE A 182 -4.32 -8.07 9.22
N LEU A 183 -4.37 -6.98 8.45
CA LEU A 183 -5.51 -6.08 8.45
C LEU A 183 -6.80 -6.77 7.98
N GLY A 184 -6.71 -7.57 6.90
CA GLY A 184 -7.87 -8.31 6.37
C GLY A 184 -8.40 -9.35 7.35
N TYR A 185 -7.52 -10.14 7.98
CA TYR A 185 -7.92 -11.15 8.96
C TYR A 185 -8.35 -10.55 10.29
N ALA A 186 -7.77 -9.42 10.71
CA ALA A 186 -8.26 -8.67 11.87
C ALA A 186 -9.69 -8.15 11.63
N LEU A 187 -9.96 -7.61 10.43
CA LEU A 187 -11.29 -7.16 10.05
C LEU A 187 -12.28 -8.32 10.00
N LEU A 188 -11.91 -9.43 9.36
CA LEU A 188 -12.74 -10.63 9.30
C LEU A 188 -13.03 -11.19 10.69
N TYR A 189 -12.02 -11.24 11.58
CA TYR A 189 -12.17 -11.63 12.97
C TYR A 189 -13.18 -10.74 13.71
N CYS A 190 -13.03 -9.43 13.61
CA CYS A 190 -13.91 -8.47 14.27
C CYS A 190 -15.35 -8.56 13.75
N LEU A 191 -15.54 -8.63 12.43
CA LEU A 191 -16.87 -8.79 11.82
C LEU A 191 -17.50 -10.12 12.22
N TYR A 192 -16.74 -11.22 12.20
CA TYR A 192 -17.23 -12.53 12.61
C TYR A 192 -17.72 -12.52 14.05
N VAL A 193 -16.91 -11.99 14.98
CA VAL A 193 -17.27 -11.84 16.39
C VAL A 193 -18.50 -10.95 16.57
N ALA A 194 -18.55 -9.78 15.91
CA ALA A 194 -19.67 -8.86 16.00
C ALA A 194 -20.99 -9.49 15.51
N LEU A 195 -20.97 -10.12 14.34
CA LEU A 195 -22.16 -10.71 13.72
C LEU A 195 -22.69 -11.91 14.50
N THR A 196 -21.80 -12.80 14.95
CA THR A 196 -22.21 -13.99 15.73
C THR A 196 -22.62 -13.66 17.16
N SER A 197 -22.08 -12.59 17.76
CA SER A 197 -22.50 -12.13 19.10
C SER A 197 -23.74 -11.22 19.08
N LEU A 198 -24.16 -10.70 17.92
CA LEU A 198 -25.28 -9.75 17.81
C LEU A 198 -26.59 -10.29 18.40
N GLU A 199 -26.93 -11.55 18.10
CA GLU A 199 -28.15 -12.16 18.63
C GLU A 199 -28.11 -12.23 20.17
N TYR A 200 -26.97 -12.64 20.72
CA TYR A 200 -26.78 -12.76 22.17
C TYR A 200 -26.72 -11.40 22.86
N PHE A 201 -26.15 -10.39 22.20
CA PHE A 201 -26.24 -9.00 22.62
C PHE A 201 -27.70 -8.52 22.68
N ILE A 202 -28.53 -8.84 21.68
CA ILE A 202 -29.96 -8.50 21.69
C ILE A 202 -30.69 -9.24 22.82
N ARG A 203 -30.40 -10.54 23.03
CA ARG A 203 -30.98 -11.34 24.13
C ARG A 203 -30.64 -10.75 25.50
N PHE A 204 -29.41 -10.27 25.69
CA PHE A 204 -28.99 -9.58 26.91
C PHE A 204 -29.88 -8.37 27.21
N TRP A 205 -30.09 -7.49 26.23
CA TRP A 205 -30.91 -6.27 26.41
C TRP A 205 -32.40 -6.56 26.57
N ARG A 206 -32.88 -7.70 26.06
CA ARG A 206 -34.25 -8.17 26.27
C ARG A 206 -34.47 -8.86 27.63
N GLY A 207 -33.41 -9.07 28.41
CA GLY A 207 -33.48 -9.79 29.68
C GLY A 207 -33.59 -11.31 29.55
N ASN A 208 -33.34 -11.85 28.35
CA ASN A 208 -33.48 -13.28 28.02
C ASN A 208 -32.12 -13.98 27.92
N LEU A 209 -31.12 -13.49 28.66
CA LEU A 209 -29.79 -14.08 28.71
C LEU A 209 -29.40 -14.33 30.17
N ASP A 210 -29.50 -15.58 30.58
CA ASP A 210 -29.05 -16.06 31.88
C ASP A 210 -27.51 -16.14 31.88
N GLY A 211 -26.84 -15.90 33.02
CA GLY A 211 -25.37 -16.06 33.08
C GLY A 211 -24.55 -15.13 33.97
N GLY A 212 -25.06 -14.70 35.14
CA GLY A 212 -24.24 -14.02 36.16
C GLY A 212 -23.42 -12.83 35.66
N MET A 213 -22.12 -12.76 35.98
CA MET A 213 -21.20 -11.73 35.45
C MET A 213 -20.71 -12.03 34.01
N GLY A 214 -20.86 -13.26 33.53
CA GLY A 214 -20.40 -13.73 32.22
C GLY A 214 -21.03 -12.98 31.05
N ARG A 215 -22.31 -12.63 31.18
CA ARG A 215 -23.08 -11.86 30.19
C ARG A 215 -22.49 -10.48 29.86
N PHE A 216 -21.73 -9.86 30.77
CA PHE A 216 -21.07 -8.59 30.48
C PHE A 216 -19.93 -8.76 29.48
N HIS A 217 -19.23 -9.90 29.49
CA HIS A 217 -18.19 -10.17 28.50
C HIS A 217 -18.75 -10.15 27.08
N ILE A 218 -19.96 -10.68 26.86
CA ILE A 218 -20.62 -10.71 25.55
C ILE A 218 -20.92 -9.29 25.06
N VAL A 219 -21.39 -8.42 25.95
CA VAL A 219 -21.65 -7.00 25.64
C VAL A 219 -20.36 -6.27 25.26
N PHE A 220 -19.31 -6.41 26.07
CA PHE A 220 -18.01 -5.80 25.76
C PHE A 220 -17.41 -6.37 24.46
N LEU A 221 -17.56 -7.67 24.23
CA LEU A 221 -17.08 -8.34 23.02
C LEU A 221 -17.72 -7.76 21.76
N PHE A 222 -19.04 -7.53 21.78
CA PHE A 222 -19.76 -6.89 20.69
C PHE A 222 -19.28 -5.45 20.43
N PHE A 223 -19.17 -4.62 21.46
CA PHE A 223 -18.71 -3.23 21.29
C PHE A 223 -17.26 -3.12 20.82
N VAL A 224 -16.35 -3.87 21.44
CA VAL A 224 -14.93 -3.86 21.08
C VAL A 224 -14.73 -4.36 19.64
N SER A 225 -15.43 -5.42 19.24
CA SER A 225 -15.32 -5.95 17.87
C SER A 225 -15.83 -4.96 16.81
N ILE A 226 -16.97 -4.29 17.01
CA ILE A 226 -17.45 -3.27 16.07
C ILE A 226 -16.52 -2.05 16.04
N MET A 227 -16.03 -1.59 17.20
CA MET A 227 -15.11 -0.45 17.27
C MET A 227 -13.86 -0.70 16.43
N PHE A 228 -13.22 -1.86 16.59
CA PHE A 228 -12.08 -2.24 15.77
C PHE A 228 -12.45 -2.47 14.31
N ALA A 229 -13.60 -3.08 14.02
CA ALA A 229 -14.05 -3.30 12.65
C ALA A 229 -14.17 -1.99 11.86
N ILE A 230 -14.80 -0.96 12.44
CA ILE A 230 -14.96 0.35 11.78
C ILE A 230 -13.61 0.97 11.45
N SER A 231 -12.66 0.97 12.40
CA SER A 231 -11.31 1.48 12.15
C SER A 231 -10.53 0.64 11.13
N LEU A 232 -10.72 -0.68 11.13
CA LEU A 232 -10.02 -1.59 10.22
C LEU A 232 -10.57 -1.53 8.79
N VAL A 233 -11.87 -1.25 8.59
CA VAL A 233 -12.44 -1.06 7.24
C VAL A 233 -11.70 0.03 6.48
N SER A 234 -11.49 1.19 7.10
CA SER A 234 -10.82 2.33 6.44
C SER A 234 -9.35 2.03 6.18
N LEU A 235 -8.62 1.49 7.17
CA LEU A 235 -7.20 1.18 7.02
C LEU A 235 -6.95 0.06 6.00
N PHE A 236 -7.72 -1.03 6.07
CA PHE A 236 -7.63 -2.14 5.11
C PHE A 236 -7.98 -1.66 3.70
N GLY A 237 -9.09 -0.93 3.53
CA GLY A 237 -9.50 -0.37 2.25
C GLY A 237 -8.44 0.55 1.63
N TYR A 238 -7.81 1.39 2.45
CA TYR A 238 -6.72 2.25 2.01
C TYR A 238 -5.51 1.43 1.52
N HIS A 239 -5.09 0.41 2.26
CA HIS A 239 -3.96 -0.42 1.84
C HIS A 239 -4.26 -1.33 0.65
N VAL A 240 -5.50 -1.76 0.45
CA VAL A 240 -5.94 -2.41 -0.79
C VAL A 240 -5.81 -1.44 -1.95
N TYR A 241 -6.28 -0.19 -1.81
CA TYR A 241 -6.10 0.84 -2.84
C TYR A 241 -4.62 1.10 -3.16
N LEU A 242 -3.76 1.26 -2.14
CA LEU A 242 -2.32 1.46 -2.31
C LEU A 242 -1.66 0.29 -3.04
N THR A 243 -2.02 -0.95 -2.68
CA THR A 243 -1.54 -2.17 -3.35
C THR A 243 -1.94 -2.15 -4.82
N LEU A 244 -3.20 -1.85 -5.14
CA LEU A 244 -3.70 -1.82 -6.52
C LEU A 244 -3.09 -0.69 -7.36
N MET A 245 -2.58 0.38 -6.73
CA MET A 245 -1.91 1.50 -7.39
C MET A 245 -0.37 1.38 -7.36
N ASN A 246 0.17 0.33 -6.74
CA ASN A 246 1.60 0.14 -6.46
C ASN A 246 2.27 1.36 -5.81
N ARG A 247 1.65 1.89 -4.76
CA ARG A 247 2.17 3.02 -3.98
C ARG A 247 2.39 2.60 -2.54
N THR A 248 3.46 3.08 -1.93
CA THR A 248 3.57 3.10 -0.47
C THR A 248 2.77 4.27 0.10
N THR A 249 2.49 4.25 1.41
CA THR A 249 1.88 5.39 2.11
C THR A 249 2.70 6.67 1.91
N LEU A 250 4.05 6.59 1.98
CA LEU A 250 4.94 7.74 1.72
C LEU A 250 4.77 8.31 0.31
N GLU A 251 4.66 7.43 -0.69
CA GLU A 251 4.50 7.82 -2.10
C GLU A 251 3.11 8.38 -2.40
N ALA A 252 2.08 7.96 -1.64
CA ALA A 252 0.74 8.50 -1.75
C ALA A 252 0.69 9.98 -1.32
N PHE A 253 1.37 10.31 -0.22
CA PHE A 253 1.52 11.69 0.26
C PHE A 253 2.46 12.51 -0.62
N ARG A 254 3.57 11.92 -1.06
CA ARG A 254 4.57 12.63 -1.87
C ARG A 254 5.01 11.79 -3.05
N ALA A 255 4.65 12.27 -4.25
CA ALA A 255 5.01 11.61 -5.49
C ALA A 255 6.53 11.39 -5.58
N PRO A 256 6.98 10.19 -5.95
CA PRO A 256 8.40 9.97 -6.25
C PRO A 256 8.79 10.81 -7.47
N ILE A 257 10.00 11.37 -7.42
CA ILE A 257 10.56 12.19 -8.50
C ILE A 257 11.50 11.31 -9.29
N PHE A 258 11.22 11.13 -10.57
CA PHE A 258 12.08 10.36 -11.47
C PHE A 258 13.10 11.28 -12.12
N ARG A 259 14.31 10.77 -12.33
CA ARG A 259 15.39 11.45 -13.06
C ARG A 259 14.91 11.97 -14.42
N ILE A 260 14.04 11.21 -15.09
CA ILE A 260 13.46 11.54 -16.39
C ILE A 260 11.94 11.65 -16.25
N GLY A 261 11.40 12.86 -16.41
CA GLY A 261 9.96 13.13 -16.37
C GLY A 261 9.46 13.80 -15.08
N GLY A 262 10.29 13.94 -14.04
CA GLY A 262 9.92 14.68 -12.84
C GLY A 262 9.01 13.90 -11.88
N PRO A 263 8.17 14.58 -11.08
CA PRO A 263 7.26 13.95 -10.14
C PRO A 263 6.18 13.11 -10.83
N ASP A 264 6.05 11.84 -10.45
CA ASP A 264 5.04 10.94 -11.03
C ASP A 264 4.48 9.97 -9.98
N LYS A 265 3.19 10.11 -9.62
CA LYS A 265 2.51 9.21 -8.68
C LYS A 265 2.26 7.81 -9.25
N ASN A 266 2.29 7.66 -10.57
CA ASN A 266 2.03 6.41 -11.28
C ASN A 266 3.30 5.76 -11.82
N GLY A 267 4.49 6.28 -11.52
CA GLY A 267 5.73 5.79 -12.12
C GLY A 267 6.06 4.32 -11.83
N TYR A 268 5.45 3.71 -10.81
CA TYR A 268 5.53 2.27 -10.49
C TYR A 268 4.24 1.49 -10.77
N ASN A 269 3.22 2.12 -11.36
CA ASN A 269 1.93 1.49 -11.61
C ASN A 269 1.99 0.67 -12.92
N LEU A 270 1.88 -0.65 -12.79
CA LEU A 270 1.94 -1.64 -13.87
C LEU A 270 0.54 -2.14 -14.31
N GLY A 271 -0.51 -1.58 -13.72
CA GLY A 271 -1.88 -2.09 -13.82
C GLY A 271 -2.29 -2.90 -12.58
N LYS A 272 -3.57 -2.86 -12.22
CA LYS A 272 -4.09 -3.36 -10.93
C LYS A 272 -3.69 -4.80 -10.61
N TYR A 273 -3.76 -5.70 -11.60
CA TYR A 273 -3.42 -7.11 -11.43
C TYR A 273 -1.92 -7.33 -11.23
N ALA A 274 -1.09 -6.76 -12.10
CA ALA A 274 0.37 -6.82 -11.98
C ALA A 274 0.88 -6.18 -10.66
N ASN A 275 0.28 -5.05 -10.25
CA ASN A 275 0.58 -4.41 -8.98
C ASN A 275 0.22 -5.30 -7.78
N PHE A 276 -0.87 -6.04 -7.87
CA PHE A 276 -1.25 -7.00 -6.84
C PHE A 276 -0.26 -8.17 -6.79
N GLN A 277 0.16 -8.70 -7.95
CA GLN A 277 1.16 -9.77 -8.05
C GLN A 277 2.53 -9.35 -7.52
N GLU A 278 2.94 -8.09 -7.65
CA GLU A 278 4.18 -7.58 -7.02
C GLU A 278 4.21 -7.84 -5.51
N VAL A 279 3.05 -7.81 -4.84
CA VAL A 279 2.93 -8.04 -3.39
C VAL A 279 2.60 -9.49 -3.06
N PHE A 280 1.65 -10.09 -3.77
CA PHE A 280 1.06 -11.39 -3.45
C PHE A 280 1.65 -12.56 -4.25
N GLY A 281 2.46 -12.29 -5.27
CA GLY A 281 3.07 -13.27 -6.16
C GLY A 281 2.08 -13.84 -7.18
N ASP A 282 2.58 -14.70 -8.07
CA ASP A 282 1.79 -15.25 -9.18
C ASP A 282 0.92 -16.45 -8.76
N ASN A 283 1.32 -17.17 -7.72
CA ASN A 283 0.59 -18.34 -7.27
C ASN A 283 -0.61 -17.95 -6.38
N TRP A 284 -1.79 -17.91 -6.98
CA TRP A 284 -3.04 -17.54 -6.31
C TRP A 284 -3.38 -18.37 -5.07
N LYS A 285 -2.93 -19.63 -5.01
CA LYS A 285 -3.15 -20.51 -3.86
C LYS A 285 -2.48 -19.99 -2.58
N LEU A 286 -1.45 -19.15 -2.72
CA LEU A 286 -0.68 -18.59 -1.62
C LEU A 286 -1.07 -17.16 -1.26
N TRP A 287 -2.01 -16.54 -1.99
CA TRP A 287 -2.38 -15.13 -1.78
C TRP A 287 -2.89 -14.89 -0.36
N PHE A 288 -3.74 -15.79 0.13
CA PHE A 288 -4.36 -15.71 1.45
C PHE A 288 -3.52 -16.38 2.55
N LEU A 289 -2.34 -16.90 2.23
CA LEU A 289 -1.45 -17.48 3.23
C LEU A 289 -0.37 -16.47 3.63
N PRO A 290 -0.09 -16.29 4.94
CA PRO A 290 1.02 -15.51 5.47
C PRO A 290 2.40 -16.14 5.17
N VAL A 291 2.69 -16.38 3.90
CA VAL A 291 3.98 -16.87 3.39
C VAL A 291 4.58 -15.85 2.43
N TYR A 292 5.90 -15.72 2.41
CA TYR A 292 6.58 -14.73 1.57
C TYR A 292 6.43 -15.10 0.10
N THR A 293 5.81 -14.22 -0.69
CA THR A 293 5.64 -14.39 -2.15
C THR A 293 5.75 -13.08 -2.92
N SER A 294 6.20 -12.00 -2.28
CA SER A 294 6.41 -10.72 -2.96
C SER A 294 7.53 -10.86 -3.99
N VAL A 295 7.38 -10.17 -5.12
CA VAL A 295 8.30 -10.24 -6.25
C VAL A 295 9.39 -9.18 -6.11
N GLY A 296 10.59 -9.48 -6.62
CA GLY A 296 11.72 -8.56 -6.66
C GLY A 296 12.67 -8.71 -5.47
N ASP A 297 13.64 -7.80 -5.40
CA ASP A 297 14.71 -7.78 -4.39
C ASP A 297 14.56 -6.64 -3.37
N GLY A 298 13.57 -5.77 -3.56
CA GLY A 298 13.36 -4.58 -2.74
C GLY A 298 14.30 -3.41 -3.07
N LEU A 299 15.24 -3.58 -4.00
CA LEU A 299 16.23 -2.59 -4.43
C LEU A 299 15.87 -1.98 -5.78
N THR A 300 15.31 -2.80 -6.66
CA THR A 300 14.91 -2.43 -8.01
C THR A 300 13.43 -2.70 -8.24
N TYR A 301 12.79 -1.83 -9.03
CA TYR A 301 11.36 -1.93 -9.33
C TYR A 301 11.14 -1.61 -10.79
N THR A 302 10.29 -2.39 -11.45
CA THR A 302 9.84 -2.10 -12.79
C THR A 302 9.04 -0.79 -12.79
N THR A 303 9.44 0.13 -13.66
CA THR A 303 8.69 1.39 -13.86
C THR A 303 7.61 1.21 -14.92
N GLN A 304 6.59 2.06 -14.88
CA GLN A 304 5.51 2.05 -15.87
C GLN A 304 6.04 2.20 -17.31
N LYS A 305 7.03 3.09 -17.52
CA LYS A 305 7.65 3.30 -18.85
C LYS A 305 8.34 2.03 -19.37
N GLN A 306 9.09 1.34 -18.52
CA GLN A 306 9.74 0.06 -18.88
C GLN A 306 8.71 -1.02 -19.19
N HIS A 307 7.65 -1.12 -18.40
CA HIS A 307 6.59 -2.10 -18.60
C HIS A 307 5.81 -1.86 -19.90
N GLN A 308 5.52 -0.60 -20.24
CA GLN A 308 4.87 -0.27 -21.50
C GLN A 308 5.74 -0.67 -22.71
N MET A 309 7.05 -0.39 -22.67
CA MET A 309 7.98 -0.79 -23.74
C MET A 309 8.01 -2.32 -23.92
N GLN A 310 8.13 -3.09 -22.83
CA GLN A 310 8.11 -4.56 -22.88
C GLN A 310 6.80 -5.12 -23.46
N SER A 311 5.66 -4.48 -23.14
CA SER A 311 4.36 -4.87 -23.70
C SER A 311 4.26 -4.61 -25.20
N TYR A 312 4.88 -3.53 -25.70
CA TYR A 312 4.92 -3.25 -27.14
C TYR A 312 5.83 -4.22 -27.89
N ASP A 313 7.01 -4.54 -27.35
CA ASP A 313 7.94 -5.48 -27.98
C ASP A 313 7.32 -6.89 -28.12
N SER A 314 6.58 -7.35 -27.10
CA SER A 314 5.87 -8.63 -27.14
C SER A 314 4.75 -8.67 -28.22
N MET A 315 4.07 -7.53 -28.43
CA MET A 315 3.07 -7.40 -29.51
C MET A 315 3.71 -7.31 -30.90
N GLY A 316 4.87 -6.65 -31.00
CA GLY A 316 5.65 -6.55 -32.24
C GLY A 316 6.18 -7.89 -32.74
N ASP A 317 6.60 -8.76 -31.83
CA ASP A 317 7.12 -10.11 -32.17
C ASP A 317 6.00 -11.04 -32.70
N THR A 318 4.76 -10.87 -32.19
CA THR A 318 3.56 -11.55 -32.71
C THR A 318 3.24 -11.13 -34.15
N THR A 319 3.52 -9.87 -34.49
CA THR A 319 3.29 -9.32 -35.83
C THR A 319 4.34 -9.81 -36.83
N GLN A 320 5.60 -9.98 -36.42
CA GLN A 320 6.66 -10.58 -37.25
C GLN A 320 6.46 -12.08 -37.50
N ARG A 321 5.92 -12.83 -36.52
CA ARG A 321 5.53 -14.23 -36.74
C ARG A 321 4.41 -14.41 -37.77
N THR A 322 3.52 -13.42 -37.89
CA THR A 322 2.40 -13.47 -38.82
C THR A 322 2.87 -13.13 -40.25
N SER A 323 3.75 -12.15 -40.41
CA SER A 323 4.35 -11.81 -41.72
C SER A 323 5.35 -12.85 -42.25
N GLN A 324 6.07 -13.58 -41.39
CA GLN A 324 6.87 -14.72 -41.82
C GLN A 324 6.02 -15.91 -42.32
N HIS A 325 4.80 -16.06 -41.81
CA HIS A 325 3.89 -17.14 -42.23
C HIS A 325 3.10 -16.81 -43.50
N GLU A 326 3.08 -15.54 -43.92
CA GLU A 326 2.50 -15.07 -45.19
C GLU A 326 3.53 -15.04 -46.34
N LEU A 327 4.82 -14.81 -46.04
CA LEU A 327 5.90 -14.82 -47.04
C LEU A 327 6.39 -16.21 -47.47
N LEU A 328 5.95 -17.28 -46.82
CA LEU A 328 6.26 -18.67 -47.19
C LEU A 328 5.13 -19.34 -48.01
N ARG A 329 4.19 -18.56 -48.56
CA ARG A 329 3.01 -19.07 -49.28
C ARG A 329 2.93 -18.71 -50.77
N GLU A 330 3.99 -18.15 -51.34
CA GLU A 330 4.11 -17.86 -52.77
C GLU A 330 5.43 -18.40 -53.35
N ASP A 331 5.57 -19.71 -53.38
CA ASP A 331 6.27 -20.39 -54.48
C ASP A 331 6.01 -21.89 -54.34
N ASP A 332 5.23 -22.46 -55.27
CA ASP A 332 5.44 -23.80 -55.82
C ASP A 332 4.28 -24.14 -56.77
N THR A 333 4.55 -23.99 -58.05
CA THR A 333 3.73 -24.51 -59.14
C THR A 333 4.43 -25.71 -59.82
N LEU A 334 3.70 -26.84 -59.84
CA LEU A 334 3.77 -28.01 -60.75
C LEU A 334 4.75 -29.17 -60.45
N PRO A 335 4.48 -30.40 -60.96
CA PRO A 335 3.21 -31.15 -60.90
C PRO A 335 3.37 -32.64 -60.53
N LEU A 336 2.25 -33.23 -60.08
CA LEU A 336 1.78 -34.62 -60.20
C LEU A 336 2.81 -35.77 -60.23
N ASN A 337 2.76 -36.63 -59.19
CA ASN A 337 2.70 -38.07 -59.44
C ASN A 337 1.90 -38.81 -58.37
N MET A 338 1.15 -39.82 -58.81
CA MET A 338 0.17 -40.56 -58.02
C MET A 338 0.77 -41.67 -57.14
N THR A 339 -0.04 -42.04 -56.15
CA THR A 339 -0.22 -43.33 -55.48
C THR A 339 0.34 -43.47 -54.06
N GLY A 340 -0.54 -43.96 -53.15
CA GLY A 340 -0.11 -44.70 -51.96
C GLY A 340 -0.57 -44.15 -50.61
N ALA A 341 -1.83 -44.44 -50.26
CA ALA A 341 -2.48 -44.39 -48.96
C ALA A 341 -1.63 -44.42 -47.67
N ALA A 342 -1.88 -43.46 -46.79
CA ALA A 342 -2.05 -43.56 -45.32
C ALA A 342 -2.58 -42.17 -44.86
N VAL A 343 -3.42 -41.92 -43.85
CA VAL A 343 -3.39 -42.20 -42.41
C VAL A 343 -4.71 -41.58 -41.85
N GLY A 344 -5.14 -41.91 -40.63
CA GLY A 344 -5.48 -40.81 -39.70
C GLY A 344 -6.89 -40.74 -39.12
N SER A 345 -6.95 -41.16 -37.87
CA SER A 345 -7.91 -40.77 -36.84
C SER A 345 -7.92 -39.26 -36.56
N VAL A 346 -9.09 -38.82 -36.09
CA VAL A 346 -9.58 -37.45 -35.93
C VAL A 346 -9.05 -36.77 -34.66
N SER A 347 -8.69 -35.48 -34.77
CA SER A 347 -8.61 -34.52 -33.65
C SER A 347 -9.67 -33.44 -33.88
N ALA A 348 -10.59 -33.27 -32.94
CA ALA A 348 -11.60 -32.22 -32.95
C ALA A 348 -11.11 -31.02 -32.12
N ALA A 349 -11.02 -29.86 -32.79
CA ALA A 349 -10.95 -28.54 -32.17
C ALA A 349 -12.36 -27.94 -32.09
N SER A 350 -12.67 -27.20 -31.03
CA SER A 350 -13.90 -26.42 -30.91
C SER A 350 -13.59 -24.92 -30.92
N THR A 351 -14.21 -24.24 -31.88
CA THR A 351 -14.18 -22.81 -32.17
C THR A 351 -15.31 -22.09 -31.43
N ALA A 352 -15.12 -20.82 -31.06
CA ALA A 352 -16.21 -19.86 -30.90
C ALA A 352 -15.79 -18.45 -31.34
N THR A 353 -16.64 -17.86 -32.17
CA THR A 353 -16.49 -16.66 -33.01
C THR A 353 -16.94 -15.36 -32.33
N VAL A 354 -16.30 -14.25 -32.72
CA VAL A 354 -16.68 -12.84 -32.44
C VAL A 354 -17.60 -12.31 -33.53
N LYS A 355 -18.53 -11.39 -33.19
CA LYS A 355 -19.29 -10.58 -34.16
C LYS A 355 -19.21 -9.10 -33.79
N SER A 356 -18.76 -8.29 -34.74
CA SER A 356 -18.73 -6.82 -34.73
C SER A 356 -19.91 -6.28 -35.54
N ASP A 357 -20.46 -5.13 -35.15
CA ASP A 357 -21.12 -4.19 -36.08
C ASP A 357 -20.90 -2.78 -35.54
N GLY A 358 -20.54 -1.85 -36.43
CA GLY A 358 -20.33 -0.44 -36.13
C GLY A 358 -20.94 0.45 -37.20
N THR A 359 -21.50 1.59 -36.79
CA THR A 359 -21.75 2.78 -37.63
C THR A 359 -21.78 4.03 -36.73
N GLY A 360 -21.06 5.10 -37.12
CA GLY A 360 -21.16 6.48 -36.57
C GLY A 360 -22.52 7.13 -36.87
N VAL A 361 -22.90 8.33 -36.40
CA VAL A 361 -22.20 9.63 -36.34
C VAL A 361 -22.99 10.60 -35.40
N ASN A 362 -22.31 11.62 -34.84
CA ASN A 362 -22.79 12.95 -34.40
C ASN A 362 -23.74 13.14 -33.18
N GLY A 363 -23.24 13.89 -32.18
CA GLY A 363 -23.91 15.10 -31.68
C GLY A 363 -24.68 15.04 -30.34
N MET A 364 -24.38 16.04 -29.49
CA MET A 364 -25.10 16.54 -28.30
C MET A 364 -24.91 15.84 -26.95
N ILE A 365 -24.12 16.51 -26.10
CA ILE A 365 -24.06 16.35 -24.64
C ILE A 365 -25.34 16.97 -24.04
N SER A 366 -26.09 16.19 -23.26
CA SER A 366 -27.30 16.64 -22.57
C SER A 366 -26.92 17.36 -21.27
N ILE A 367 -27.23 18.65 -21.17
CA ILE A 367 -27.14 19.45 -19.93
C ILE A 367 -28.44 19.24 -19.15
N ILE A 368 -28.34 18.78 -17.90
CA ILE A 368 -29.46 18.69 -16.95
C ILE A 368 -29.54 20.04 -16.20
N PRO A 369 -30.70 20.74 -16.19
CA PRO A 369 -30.83 22.00 -15.46
C PRO A 369 -31.08 21.74 -13.96
N VAL A 370 -30.31 22.40 -13.10
CA VAL A 370 -30.58 22.47 -11.66
C VAL A 370 -31.44 23.72 -11.40
N GLN A 371 -32.62 23.54 -10.82
CA GLN A 371 -33.51 24.62 -10.38
C GLN A 371 -32.97 25.29 -9.10
N PRO A 372 -33.24 26.59 -8.88
CA PRO A 372 -32.82 27.30 -7.68
C PRO A 372 -33.70 26.93 -6.48
N ALA A 373 -33.07 26.56 -5.36
CA ALA A 373 -33.75 26.40 -4.08
C ALA A 373 -33.99 27.76 -3.42
N GLN A 374 -35.17 27.90 -2.83
CA GLN A 374 -35.69 29.09 -2.16
C GLN A 374 -35.07 29.33 -0.77
N SER A 375 -35.10 30.60 -0.36
CA SER A 375 -34.70 31.23 0.90
C SER A 375 -35.45 30.73 2.15
N VAL A 376 -34.74 30.54 3.28
CA VAL A 376 -35.21 30.87 4.65
C VAL A 376 -34.03 31.27 5.57
N GLU A 377 -34.36 32.19 6.46
CA GLU A 377 -33.68 33.07 7.42
C GLU A 377 -32.75 32.52 8.54
N THR A 378 -31.69 33.30 8.77
CA THR A 378 -31.08 33.82 10.03
C THR A 378 -30.83 32.92 11.25
N THR A 379 -29.55 32.82 11.65
CA THR A 379 -29.11 33.00 13.05
C THR A 379 -27.62 33.37 13.12
N THR A 380 -27.30 34.19 14.11
CA THR A 380 -26.08 34.98 14.33
C THR A 380 -24.86 34.19 14.80
N ALA A 381 -23.69 34.42 14.19
CA ALA A 381 -22.39 34.63 14.85
C ALA A 381 -21.32 34.91 13.78
N THR A 382 -20.37 35.76 14.13
CA THR A 382 -19.32 36.35 13.29
C THR A 382 -18.40 35.33 12.62
N ASP A 383 -18.47 35.23 11.29
CA ASP A 383 -17.38 34.73 10.45
C ASP A 383 -17.25 35.65 9.22
N LEU A 384 -16.09 36.29 9.08
CA LEU A 384 -15.73 37.06 7.88
C LEU A 384 -15.45 36.06 6.75
N GLU A 385 -16.41 35.91 5.85
CA GLU A 385 -16.28 35.06 4.66
C GLU A 385 -15.46 35.79 3.58
N VAL A 386 -14.28 35.26 3.24
CA VAL A 386 -13.43 35.80 2.16
C VAL A 386 -14.07 35.42 0.82
N VAL A 387 -14.74 36.38 0.19
CA VAL A 387 -15.23 36.23 -1.20
C VAL A 387 -14.06 36.41 -2.15
N VAL A 388 -13.40 35.32 -2.52
CA VAL A 388 -12.44 35.30 -3.63
C VAL A 388 -13.25 35.25 -4.93
N VAL A 389 -13.21 36.31 -5.72
CA VAL A 389 -13.82 36.33 -7.06
C VAL A 389 -12.81 35.76 -8.06
N PRO A 390 -13.00 34.54 -8.60
CA PRO A 390 -12.12 34.01 -9.62
C PRO A 390 -12.31 34.78 -10.93
N THR A 391 -11.23 35.26 -11.53
CA THR A 391 -11.24 35.78 -12.90
C THR A 391 -11.26 34.60 -13.89
N LEU A 392 -12.31 34.53 -14.70
CA LEU A 392 -12.46 33.54 -15.77
C LEU A 392 -11.63 33.96 -16.97
N ASP A 393 -10.63 33.16 -17.35
CA ASP A 393 -10.00 33.24 -18.66
C ASP A 393 -10.91 32.53 -19.68
N THR A 394 -11.57 33.31 -20.52
CA THR A 394 -12.62 32.86 -21.46
C THR A 394 -12.09 32.14 -22.70
N ALA A 395 -10.80 31.83 -22.79
CA ALA A 395 -10.26 31.12 -23.94
C ALA A 395 -10.35 29.58 -23.84
N ASN A 396 -10.30 28.98 -22.64
CA ASN A 396 -10.14 27.51 -22.50
C ASN A 396 -10.93 26.84 -21.37
N GLY A 397 -11.82 27.55 -20.66
CA GLY A 397 -12.72 26.94 -19.66
C GLY A 397 -12.04 26.36 -18.40
N ASN A 398 -10.78 26.69 -18.15
CA ASN A 398 -10.08 26.33 -16.92
C ASN A 398 -10.21 27.42 -15.87
N VAL A 399 -10.50 27.03 -14.62
CA VAL A 399 -10.44 27.91 -13.45
C VAL A 399 -8.98 27.98 -12.99
N ILE A 400 -8.37 29.17 -13.10
CA ILE A 400 -7.02 29.42 -12.58
C ILE A 400 -7.16 30.18 -11.27
N ILE A 401 -6.72 29.57 -10.16
CA ILE A 401 -6.58 30.26 -8.87
C ILE A 401 -5.12 30.68 -8.75
N ASN A 402 -4.86 31.99 -8.79
CA ASN A 402 -3.51 32.53 -8.68
C ASN A 402 -3.06 32.53 -7.20
N MET A 403 -2.33 31.49 -6.78
CA MET A 403 -1.89 31.34 -5.37
C MET A 403 -1.01 32.50 -4.87
N ARG A 404 -0.35 33.26 -5.75
CA ARG A 404 0.48 34.41 -5.36
C ARG A 404 -0.33 35.56 -4.74
N GLU A 405 -1.57 35.76 -5.16
CA GLU A 405 -2.45 36.80 -4.61
C GLU A 405 -3.07 36.37 -3.27
N LEU A 406 -3.24 35.06 -3.05
CA LEU A 406 -3.67 34.49 -1.77
C LEU A 406 -2.59 34.63 -0.69
N GLU A 407 -1.33 34.41 -1.04
CA GLU A 407 -0.21 34.60 -0.11
C GLU A 407 -0.03 36.08 0.27
N SER A 408 -0.10 37.01 -0.70
CA SER A 408 0.00 38.45 -0.40
C SER A 408 -1.17 38.98 0.44
N SER A 409 -2.39 38.49 0.19
CA SER A 409 -3.58 38.88 0.97
C SER A 409 -3.55 38.35 2.41
N ASN A 410 -2.96 37.18 2.63
CA ASN A 410 -2.78 36.63 3.98
C ASN A 410 -1.70 37.38 4.76
N ASP A 411 -0.59 37.75 4.10
CA ASP A 411 0.48 38.51 4.73
C ASP A 411 0.02 39.91 5.16
N GLU A 412 -0.78 40.60 4.34
CA GLU A 412 -1.36 41.90 4.69
C GLU A 412 -2.37 41.82 5.84
N GLN A 413 -3.17 40.75 5.93
CA GLN A 413 -4.10 40.54 7.04
C GLN A 413 -3.39 40.17 8.35
N GLN A 414 -2.33 39.35 8.30
CA GLN A 414 -1.53 39.03 9.47
C GLN A 414 -0.85 40.29 10.04
N GLN A 415 -0.39 41.18 9.17
CA GLN A 415 0.24 42.44 9.57
C GLN A 415 -0.76 43.46 10.17
N GLN A 416 -2.03 43.42 9.78
CA GLN A 416 -3.09 44.22 10.42
C GLN A 416 -3.53 43.66 11.78
N LEU A 417 -3.55 42.34 11.94
CA LEU A 417 -3.83 41.67 13.22
C LEU A 417 -2.74 41.94 14.27
N ASP A 418 -1.47 41.92 13.86
CA ASP A 418 -0.34 42.20 14.76
C ASP A 418 -0.28 43.69 15.18
N ASN A 419 -0.77 44.60 14.33
CA ASN A 419 -0.86 46.03 14.67
C ASN A 419 -2.03 46.35 15.62
N ASN A 420 -3.14 45.59 15.58
CA ASN A 420 -4.28 45.80 16.47
C ASN A 420 -4.11 45.15 17.86
N GLN A 421 -3.08 44.33 18.07
CA GLN A 421 -2.74 43.77 19.39
C GLN A 421 -1.75 44.64 20.19
N ASN A 422 -1.23 45.72 19.61
CA ASN A 422 -0.23 46.60 20.23
C ASN A 422 -0.71 48.05 20.44
N VAL A 423 -2.03 48.28 20.51
CA VAL A 423 -2.63 49.57 20.88
C VAL A 423 -3.47 49.44 22.13
#